data_AF-A0A923ERH3-F1
#
_entry.id   AF-A0A923ERH3-F1
#
_cell.length_a   1.000
_cell.length_b   1.000
_cell.length_c   1.000
_cell.angle_alpha   90.00
_cell.angle_beta   90.00
_cell.angle_gamma   90.00
#
_symmetry.space_group_name_H-M   'P 1'
#
loop_
_entity.id
_entity.type
_entity.pdbx_description
1 polymer ?
#
loop_
_entity_poly.entity_id
_entity_poly.type
_entity_poly.pdbx_seq_one_letter_code
_entity_poly.pdbx_strand_id
1 'polypeptide(L)'
;MARPVPSVDGGVLEIVRRERALVDGPVRPYQELVDAVFTGRGRWVVDVVGRRYGRGAARAWADRRGVDARALPRDLRAEDWADLHRRVRAPRA
;
A
#
# COMPACT_ATOMS: atom_id res chain seq x y z
N MET A 1 -10.63 43.37 -6.37
CA MET A 1 -10.90 43.06 -4.95
C MET A 1 -10.59 41.59 -4.72
N ALA A 2 -9.72 41.29 -3.76
CA ALA A 2 -8.92 40.08 -3.68
C ALA A 2 -9.75 38.78 -3.65
N ARG A 3 -9.51 37.88 -4.61
CA ARG A 3 -9.70 36.44 -4.35
C ARG A 3 -8.53 36.02 -3.46
N PRO A 4 -8.74 35.26 -2.37
CA PRO A 4 -7.65 34.82 -1.53
C PRO A 4 -6.61 34.08 -2.39
N VAL A 5 -5.35 34.47 -2.27
CA VAL A 5 -4.24 33.80 -2.94
C VAL A 5 -3.83 32.62 -2.06
N PRO A 6 -3.86 31.37 -2.56
CA PRO A 6 -3.46 30.22 -1.77
C PRO A 6 -1.97 30.31 -1.39
N SER A 7 -1.61 29.80 -0.22
CA SER A 7 -0.22 29.74 0.27
C SER A 7 0.59 28.60 -0.36
N VAL A 8 -0.03 27.82 -1.24
CA VAL A 8 0.55 26.65 -1.89
C VAL A 8 0.18 26.65 -3.37
N ASP A 9 1.00 25.98 -4.18
CA ASP A 9 0.72 25.79 -5.60
C ASP A 9 -0.50 24.89 -5.81
N GLY A 10 -1.22 25.16 -6.91
CA GLY A 10 -2.28 24.29 -7.41
C GLY A 10 -1.76 23.30 -8.46
N GLY A 11 -2.41 22.15 -8.56
CA GLY A 11 -2.18 21.17 -9.62
C GLY A 11 -3.50 20.62 -10.15
N VAL A 12 -3.54 20.33 -11.45
CA VAL A 12 -4.69 19.65 -12.08
C VAL A 12 -4.32 18.19 -12.32
N LEU A 13 -5.16 17.28 -11.82
CA LEU A 13 -5.01 15.84 -11.98
C LEU A 13 -6.24 15.28 -12.70
N GLU A 14 -6.02 14.47 -13.73
CA GLU A 14 -7.05 13.63 -14.33
C GLU A 14 -7.00 12.22 -13.73
N ILE A 15 -8.16 11.69 -13.34
CA ILE A 15 -8.29 10.32 -12.82
C ILE A 15 -9.19 9.55 -13.77
N VAL A 16 -8.62 8.59 -14.49
CA VAL A 16 -9.37 7.68 -15.35
C VAL A 16 -9.61 6.37 -14.61
N ARG A 17 -10.85 5.89 -14.64
CA ARG A 17 -11.22 4.61 -14.02
C ARG A 17 -10.56 3.46 -14.79
N ARG A 18 -9.87 2.57 -14.08
CA ARG A 18 -9.35 1.32 -14.66
C ARG A 18 -10.49 0.41 -15.10
N GLU A 19 -10.32 -0.25 -16.25
CA GLU A 19 -11.27 -1.28 -16.72
C GLU A 19 -11.40 -2.44 -15.74
N ARG A 20 -10.29 -2.81 -15.09
CA ARG A 20 -10.23 -3.85 -14.07
C ARG A 20 -9.66 -3.30 -12.77
N ALA A 21 -10.36 -3.53 -11.67
CA ALA A 21 -9.86 -3.19 -10.35
C ALA A 21 -8.67 -4.10 -9.99
N LEU A 22 -7.68 -3.56 -9.27
CA LEU A 22 -6.57 -4.36 -8.74
C LEU A 22 -6.96 -5.11 -7.46
N VAL A 23 -7.99 -4.62 -6.76
CA VAL A 23 -8.52 -5.18 -5.52
C VAL A 23 -10.02 -5.39 -5.70
N ASP A 24 -10.44 -6.63 -5.49
CA ASP A 24 -11.85 -7.02 -5.55
C ASP A 24 -12.50 -6.98 -4.16
N GLY A 25 -13.82 -6.79 -4.13
CA GLY A 25 -14.61 -6.80 -2.91
C GLY A 25 -14.61 -5.46 -2.15
N PRO A 26 -14.89 -5.47 -0.83
CA PRO A 26 -15.02 -4.24 -0.06
C PRO A 26 -13.67 -3.50 0.04
N VAL A 27 -13.69 -2.18 -0.15
CA VAL A 27 -12.49 -1.33 -0.13
C VAL A 27 -11.87 -1.18 1.26
N ARG A 28 -12.68 -1.31 2.33
CA ARG A 28 -12.28 -0.97 3.69
C ARG A 28 -11.11 -1.82 4.22
N PRO A 29 -11.10 -3.17 4.08
CA PRO A 29 -9.95 -3.96 4.53
C PRO A 29 -8.65 -3.66 3.76
N TYR A 30 -8.74 -3.16 2.52
CA TYR A 30 -7.58 -2.69 1.77
C TYR A 30 -7.05 -1.37 2.34
N GLN A 31 -7.93 -0.41 2.62
CA GLN A 31 -7.54 0.86 3.25
C GLN A 31 -6.93 0.65 4.64
N GLU A 32 -7.49 -0.24 5.45
CA GLU A 32 -6.96 -0.59 6.78
C GLU A 32 -5.56 -1.25 6.70
N LEU A 33 -5.30 -2.06 5.67
CA LEU A 33 -3.96 -2.59 5.40
C LEU A 33 -2.98 -1.47 5.04
N VAL A 34 -3.36 -0.59 4.12
CA VAL A 34 -2.48 0.51 3.67
C VAL A 34 -2.15 1.42 4.85
N ASP A 35 -3.17 1.83 5.62
CA ASP A 35 -3.01 2.65 6.82
C ASP A 35 -2.07 2.01 7.85
N ALA A 36 -2.30 0.73 8.17
CA ALA A 36 -1.47 0.00 9.12
C ALA A 36 0.00 -0.11 8.70
N VAL A 37 0.28 -0.12 7.39
CA VAL A 37 1.66 -0.19 6.87
C VAL A 37 2.31 1.19 6.83
N PHE A 38 1.58 2.26 6.48
CA PHE A 38 2.13 3.63 6.49
C PHE A 38 2.37 4.18 7.90
N THR A 39 1.55 3.79 8.87
CA THR A 39 1.64 4.27 10.27
C THR A 39 2.36 3.28 11.19
N GLY A 40 2.63 2.07 10.71
CA GLY A 40 3.19 0.98 11.49
C GLY A 40 4.65 1.20 11.91
N ARG A 41 5.02 0.66 13.07
CA ARG A 41 6.40 0.72 13.57
C ARG A 41 7.32 -0.21 12.77
N GLY A 42 8.33 0.35 12.13
CA GLY A 42 9.38 -0.36 11.40
C GLY A 42 10.19 0.63 10.57
N ARG A 43 11.38 0.22 10.12
CA ARG A 43 12.19 1.07 9.24
C ARG A 43 11.78 0.87 7.77
N TRP A 44 11.43 -0.37 7.43
CA TRP A 44 11.15 -0.79 6.06
C TRP A 44 9.77 -1.45 5.95
N VAL A 45 9.19 -1.44 4.76
CA VAL A 45 7.85 -1.98 4.52
C VAL A 45 7.76 -3.47 4.86
N VAL A 46 8.81 -4.24 4.56
CA VAL A 46 8.88 -5.67 4.87
C VAL A 46 8.92 -5.92 6.38
N ASP A 47 9.56 -5.04 7.15
CA ASP A 47 9.57 -5.13 8.62
C ASP A 47 8.18 -4.87 9.22
N VAL A 48 7.51 -3.81 8.74
CA VAL A 48 6.18 -3.42 9.22
C VAL A 48 5.18 -4.54 8.92
N VAL A 49 5.16 -5.03 7.68
CA VAL A 49 4.32 -6.15 7.25
C VAL A 49 4.65 -7.41 8.07
N GLY A 50 5.93 -7.71 8.27
CA GLY A 50 6.38 -8.88 9.03
C GLY A 50 5.94 -8.85 10.50
N ARG A 51 5.97 -7.69 11.14
CA ARG A 51 5.48 -7.51 12.52
C ARG A 51 3.97 -7.69 12.62
N ARG A 52 3.21 -7.21 11.62
CA ARG A 52 1.74 -7.18 11.66
C ARG A 52 1.08 -8.47 11.19
N TYR A 53 1.67 -9.14 10.19
CA TYR A 53 1.04 -10.27 9.48
C TYR A 53 1.90 -11.55 9.48
N GLY A 54 3.14 -11.48 9.97
CA GLY A 54 4.07 -12.60 10.11
C GLY A 54 5.30 -12.46 9.22
N ARG A 55 6.50 -12.65 9.79
CA ARG A 55 7.78 -12.40 9.12
C ARG A 55 8.01 -13.30 7.89
N GLY A 56 7.67 -14.59 7.99
CA GLY A 56 7.81 -15.53 6.89
C GLY A 56 6.93 -15.16 5.68
N ALA A 57 5.66 -14.82 5.93
CA ALA A 57 4.74 -14.38 4.90
C ALA A 57 5.19 -13.06 4.24
N ALA A 58 5.71 -12.12 5.03
CA ALA A 58 6.24 -10.86 4.53
C ALA A 58 7.47 -11.08 3.62
N ARG A 59 8.41 -11.93 4.03
CA ARG A 59 9.59 -12.25 3.23
C ARG A 59 9.21 -12.93 1.91
N ALA A 60 8.36 -13.96 1.98
CA ALA A 60 7.87 -14.67 0.80
C ALA A 60 7.02 -13.80 -0.14
N TRP A 61 6.37 -12.76 0.38
CA TRP A 61 5.71 -11.74 -0.44
C TRP A 61 6.73 -10.83 -1.12
N ALA A 62 7.69 -10.30 -0.37
CA ALA A 62 8.72 -9.41 -0.89
C ALA A 62 9.54 -10.09 -2.00
N ASP A 63 9.99 -11.31 -1.76
CA ASP A 63 10.79 -12.08 -2.73
C ASP A 63 10.02 -12.32 -4.03
N ARG A 64 8.73 -12.70 -3.94
CA ARG A 64 7.89 -12.96 -5.13
C ARG A 64 7.58 -11.68 -5.92
N ARG A 65 7.49 -10.54 -5.25
CA ARG A 65 7.20 -9.25 -5.88
C ARG A 65 8.46 -8.51 -6.34
N GLY A 66 9.64 -9.00 -5.97
CA GLY A 66 10.91 -8.31 -6.21
C GLY A 66 11.00 -7.01 -5.40
N VAL A 67 10.35 -6.94 -4.24
CA VAL A 67 10.41 -5.77 -3.36
C VAL A 67 11.67 -5.84 -2.52
N ASP A 68 12.48 -4.79 -2.57
CA ASP A 68 13.68 -4.69 -1.74
C ASP A 68 13.32 -4.77 -0.25
N ALA A 69 14.11 -5.53 0.53
CA ALA A 69 13.88 -5.69 1.95
C ALA A 69 13.93 -4.36 2.74
N ARG A 70 14.57 -3.33 2.16
CA ARG A 70 14.70 -1.97 2.66
C ARG A 70 13.80 -0.96 1.93
N ALA A 71 12.84 -1.41 1.12
CA ALA A 71 11.86 -0.52 0.50
C ALA A 71 10.98 0.17 1.56
N LEU A 72 10.56 1.40 1.29
CA LEU A 72 9.57 2.14 2.05
C LEU A 72 8.17 1.91 1.49
N PRO A 73 7.10 2.17 2.26
CA PRO A 73 5.72 2.04 1.76
C PRO A 73 5.45 2.85 0.48
N ARG A 74 6.08 4.02 0.33
CA ARG A 74 5.96 4.88 -0.86
C ARG A 74 6.66 4.33 -2.10
N ASP A 75 7.57 3.36 -1.94
CA ASP A 75 8.32 2.76 -3.04
C ASP A 75 7.56 1.59 -3.68
N LEU A 76 6.46 1.15 -3.05
CA LEU A 76 5.61 0.08 -3.57
C LEU A 76 4.72 0.57 -4.71
N ARG A 77 4.55 -0.27 -5.73
CA ARG A 77 3.57 -0.03 -6.80
C ARG A 77 2.18 -0.46 -6.34
N ALA A 78 1.15 0.00 -7.04
CA ALA A 78 -0.24 -0.34 -6.74
C ALA A 78 -0.49 -1.86 -6.77
N GLU A 79 0.17 -2.59 -7.66
CA GLU A 79 0.08 -4.04 -7.79
C GLU A 79 0.72 -4.77 -6.60
N ASP A 80 1.75 -4.20 -5.99
CA ASP A 80 2.41 -4.77 -4.81
C ASP A 80 1.48 -4.71 -3.59
N TRP A 81 0.77 -3.60 -3.44
CA TRP A 81 -0.29 -3.42 -2.44
C TRP A 81 -1.46 -4.38 -2.65
N ALA A 82 -1.94 -4.51 -3.89
CA ALA A 82 -3.01 -5.44 -4.23
C ALA A 82 -2.64 -6.90 -3.95
N ASP A 83 -1.42 -7.31 -4.30
CA ASP A 83 -0.93 -8.66 -4.03
C ASP A 83 -0.78 -8.93 -2.53
N LEU A 84 -0.24 -7.97 -1.79
CA LEU A 84 -0.13 -8.06 -0.34
C LEU A 84 -1.51 -8.24 0.30
N HIS A 85 -2.49 -7.44 -0.13
CA HIS A 85 -3.85 -7.49 0.35
C HIS A 85 -4.50 -8.86 0.19
N ARG A 86 -4.39 -9.47 -0.99
CA ARG A 86 -4.92 -10.82 -1.24
C ARG A 86 -4.32 -11.85 -0.29
N ARG A 87 -3.02 -11.76 -0.01
CA ARG A 87 -2.31 -12.74 0.83
C ARG A 87 -2.63 -12.61 2.31
N VAL A 88 -2.71 -11.39 2.83
CA VAL A 88 -3.02 -11.20 4.25
C VAL A 88 -4.48 -11.51 4.58
N ARG A 89 -5.36 -11.56 3.56
CA ARG A 89 -6.75 -11.97 3.69
C ARG A 89 -7.00 -13.46 3.41
N ALA A 90 -6.11 -14.13 2.70
CA ALA A 90 -6.22 -15.56 2.49
C ALA A 90 -6.15 -16.29 3.85
N PRO A 91 -7.00 -17.29 4.11
CA PRO A 91 -6.86 -18.15 5.29
C PRO A 91 -5.44 -18.71 5.34
N ARG A 92 -4.82 -18.70 6.52
CA ARG A 92 -3.55 -19.39 6.72
C ARG A 92 -3.83 -20.89 6.56
N ALA A 93 -3.33 -21.49 5.49
CA ALA A 93 -3.29 -22.94 5.31
C ALA A 93 -2.25 -23.56 6.26
#